data_AF-A0A7V4S2H8-F1
#
_entry.id   AF-A0A7V4S2H8-F1
#
_cell.length_a   1.000
_cell.length_b   1.000
_cell.length_c   1.000
_cell.angle_alpha   90.00
_cell.angle_beta   90.00
_cell.angle_gamma   90.00
#
_symmetry.space_group_name_H-M   'P 1'
#
loop_
_entity.id
_entity.type
_entity.pdbx_description
1 polymer ?
#
loop_
_entity_poly.entity_id
_entity_poly.type
_entity_poly.pdbx_seq_one_letter_code
_entity_poly.pdbx_strand_id
1 'polypeptide(L)'
;MSDRPYSEICGHENQILDEHEGTYICLNCAKVIENFYIHPSNTETNDRDNEGFLGNKSVKLSSEITNRLNIPNLGLEDKKNELKSVSNVYIEANKSECTVTLKEMAAVSGFTCKQIGRETKNTVQLMNLSALLDKYCKILNLDYRTYTLIKENIEKVESSGHNPLTIVASHIYRHLKLTKTKISMKQLCETIGISSISIQRYLKRVQ
;
A
#
# COMPACT_ATOMS: atom_id res chain seq x y z
N MET A 1 8.83 35.28 -35.44
CA MET A 1 8.49 35.16 -34.00
C MET A 1 8.36 33.68 -33.74
N SER A 2 9.36 33.08 -33.09
CA SER A 2 9.42 31.64 -32.85
C SER A 2 8.83 31.34 -31.49
N ASP A 3 7.63 30.74 -31.48
CA ASP A 3 6.99 30.21 -30.28
C ASP A 3 7.80 29.01 -29.79
N ARG A 4 8.73 29.25 -28.84
CA ARG A 4 9.35 28.17 -28.07
C ARG A 4 8.45 27.86 -26.88
N PRO A 5 8.19 26.57 -26.57
CA PRO A 5 7.44 26.22 -25.37
C PRO A 5 8.17 26.74 -24.13
N TYR A 6 7.42 27.31 -23.19
CA TYR A 6 7.88 27.90 -21.91
C TYR A 6 8.75 26.95 -21.04
N SER A 7 8.84 25.67 -21.40
CA SER A 7 9.60 24.63 -20.69
C SER A 7 11.12 24.69 -20.91
N GLU A 8 11.62 25.40 -21.93
CA GLU A 8 13.06 25.50 -22.23
C GLU A 8 13.78 26.67 -21.52
N ILE A 9 13.02 27.55 -20.84
CA ILE A 9 13.56 28.78 -20.24
C ILE A 9 13.73 28.64 -18.71
N CYS A 10 13.18 27.58 -18.11
CA CYS A 10 13.23 27.37 -16.67
C CYS A 10 14.53 26.65 -16.26
N GLY A 11 15.33 27.27 -15.39
CA GLY A 11 16.51 26.65 -14.77
C GLY A 11 16.18 25.57 -13.73
N HIS A 12 14.90 25.34 -13.44
CA HIS A 12 14.40 24.36 -12.46
C HIS A 12 15.00 24.49 -11.06
N GLU A 13 15.35 25.70 -10.62
CA GLU A 13 16.01 25.93 -9.31
C GLU A 13 15.05 25.82 -8.13
N ASN A 14 13.75 26.04 -8.35
CA ASN A 14 12.73 26.04 -7.29
C ASN A 14 11.91 24.74 -7.33
N GLN A 15 12.41 23.72 -6.64
CA GLN A 15 11.87 22.36 -6.64
C GLN A 15 11.19 22.04 -5.32
N ILE A 16 10.05 21.35 -5.38
CA ILE A 16 9.37 20.77 -4.21
C ILE A 16 9.26 19.27 -4.38
N LEU A 17 9.45 18.51 -3.29
CA LEU A 17 9.13 17.10 -3.24
C LEU A 17 7.63 16.93 -2.99
N ASP A 18 6.92 16.32 -3.92
CA ASP A 18 5.61 15.74 -3.66
C ASP A 18 5.83 14.42 -2.92
N GLU A 19 5.58 14.39 -1.60
CA GLU A 19 5.77 13.19 -0.79
C GLU A 19 4.76 12.08 -1.12
N HIS A 20 3.58 12.44 -1.64
CA HIS A 20 2.54 11.49 -2.04
C HIS A 20 2.91 10.84 -3.38
N GLU A 21 3.40 11.64 -4.33
CA GLU A 21 3.80 11.18 -5.66
C GLU A 21 5.31 10.91 -5.80
N GLY A 22 6.12 11.06 -4.76
CA GLY A 22 7.56 10.78 -4.80
C GLY A 22 8.25 11.47 -5.97
N THR A 23 7.85 12.68 -6.35
CA THR A 23 8.38 13.41 -7.50
C THR A 23 8.88 14.79 -7.10
N TYR A 24 9.98 15.24 -7.70
CA TYR A 24 10.39 16.64 -7.63
C TYR A 24 9.69 17.42 -8.74
N ILE A 25 8.87 18.37 -8.33
CA ILE A 25 8.13 19.23 -9.23
C ILE A 25 8.77 20.62 -9.18
N CYS A 26 9.09 21.18 -10.34
CA CYS A 26 9.45 22.58 -10.45
C CYS A 26 8.22 23.44 -10.21
N LEU A 27 8.23 24.30 -9.20
CA LEU A 27 7.10 25.20 -8.93
C LEU A 27 6.90 26.26 -10.02
N ASN A 28 7.97 26.59 -10.75
CA ASN A 28 7.93 27.68 -11.74
C ASN A 28 7.37 27.24 -13.10
N CYS A 29 7.61 25.99 -13.51
CA CYS A 29 7.16 25.48 -14.82
C CYS A 29 6.28 24.24 -14.72
N ALA A 30 5.95 23.78 -13.50
CA ALA A 30 5.19 22.57 -13.22
C ALA A 30 5.77 21.30 -13.88
N LYS A 31 7.04 21.34 -14.29
CA LYS A 31 7.72 20.19 -14.89
C LYS A 31 8.17 19.26 -13.77
N VAL A 32 7.87 17.98 -13.94
CA VAL A 32 8.44 16.91 -13.13
C VAL A 32 9.91 16.74 -13.55
N ILE A 33 10.82 17.00 -12.61
CA ILE A 33 12.27 17.01 -12.85
C ILE A 33 12.83 15.61 -12.65
N GLU A 34 12.52 15.02 -11.49
CA GLU A 34 12.98 13.70 -11.09
C GLU A 34 11.86 12.93 -10.42
N ASN A 35 11.78 11.64 -10.75
CA ASN A 35 10.91 10.69 -10.05
C ASN A 35 11.76 9.90 -9.08
N PHE A 36 11.44 10.00 -7.80
CA PHE A 36 12.00 9.17 -6.74
C PHE A 36 11.41 7.75 -6.78
N TYR A 37 10.20 7.61 -7.33
CA TYR A 37 9.64 6.30 -7.56
C TYR A 37 10.42 5.54 -8.62
N ILE A 38 10.85 4.35 -8.22
CA ILE A 38 11.44 3.31 -9.04
C ILE A 38 10.59 3.16 -10.29
N HIS A 39 11.09 3.65 -11.42
CA HIS A 39 10.61 3.18 -12.70
C HIS A 39 10.95 1.69 -12.77
N PRO A 40 9.99 0.79 -13.05
CA PRO A 40 10.35 -0.54 -13.50
C PRO A 40 11.14 -0.33 -14.80
N SER A 41 12.45 -0.40 -14.73
CA SER A 41 13.32 -0.27 -15.90
C SER A 41 12.90 -1.35 -16.89
N ASN A 42 12.15 -0.93 -17.92
CA ASN A 42 12.07 -1.63 -19.18
C ASN A 42 13.49 -1.61 -19.77
N THR A 43 14.26 -2.66 -19.54
CA THR A 43 15.47 -2.92 -20.31
C THR A 43 15.65 -4.42 -20.50
N GLU A 44 14.92 -4.97 -21.47
CA GLU A 44 15.64 -5.63 -22.55
C GLU A 44 16.41 -4.53 -23.29
N THR A 45 17.72 -4.43 -23.09
CA THR A 45 18.72 -3.98 -24.09
C THR A 45 20.10 -3.86 -23.45
N ASN A 46 21.10 -4.08 -24.29
CA ASN A 46 22.50 -4.31 -23.99
C ASN A 46 23.27 -3.07 -23.50
N ASP A 47 24.42 -3.40 -22.89
CA ASP A 47 25.69 -2.64 -22.87
C ASP A 47 25.85 -1.39 -21.98
N ARG A 48 26.88 -1.54 -21.12
CA ARG A 48 28.00 -0.63 -20.84
C ARG A 48 27.74 0.75 -20.22
N ASP A 49 28.44 0.94 -19.11
CA ASP A 49 29.01 2.17 -18.60
C ASP A 49 28.05 3.35 -18.44
N ASN A 50 27.53 3.49 -17.21
CA ASN A 50 27.36 4.81 -16.61
C ASN A 50 27.49 4.71 -15.09
N GLU A 51 28.70 4.99 -14.61
CA GLU A 51 28.90 5.45 -13.25
C GLU A 51 28.22 6.82 -13.09
N GLY A 52 27.17 6.86 -12.29
CA GLY A 52 26.36 8.07 -12.05
C GLY A 52 26.04 8.25 -10.58
N PHE A 53 27.04 8.70 -9.82
CA PHE A 53 26.93 9.74 -8.79
C PHE A 53 25.75 9.64 -7.78
N LEU A 54 25.78 8.66 -6.87
CA LEU A 54 24.99 8.73 -5.62
C LEU A 54 25.82 9.33 -4.49
N GLY A 55 25.74 10.65 -4.36
CA GLY A 55 26.19 11.38 -3.18
C GLY A 55 25.35 11.01 -1.95
N ASN A 56 25.94 10.25 -1.04
CA ASN A 56 25.82 10.35 0.42
C ASN A 56 24.45 10.69 1.04
N LYS A 57 23.47 9.80 0.85
CA LYS A 57 22.56 9.29 1.91
C LYS A 57 21.78 8.12 1.30
N SER A 58 22.36 6.92 1.34
CA SER A 58 21.66 5.70 0.96
C SER A 58 20.56 5.41 2.00
N VAL A 59 19.38 5.97 1.77
CA VAL A 59 18.18 5.53 2.48
C VAL A 59 17.91 4.11 1.98
N LYS A 60 17.94 3.14 2.90
CA LYS A 60 17.63 1.75 2.57
C LYS A 60 16.18 1.66 2.09
N LEU A 61 15.97 1.05 0.93
CA LEU A 61 14.66 0.87 0.30
C LEU A 61 13.68 0.17 1.27
N SER A 62 14.15 -0.86 1.97
CA SER A 62 13.35 -1.58 2.96
C SER A 62 12.90 -0.68 4.12
N SER A 63 13.75 0.26 4.55
CA SER A 63 13.42 1.23 5.59
C SER A 63 12.42 2.28 5.09
N GLU A 64 12.56 2.72 3.84
CA GLU A 64 11.60 3.64 3.22
C GLU A 64 10.20 3.02 3.10
N ILE A 65 10.11 1.78 2.63
CA ILE A 65 8.84 1.05 2.49
C ILE A 65 8.18 0.84 3.86
N THR A 66 8.95 0.43 4.87
CA THR A 66 8.40 0.21 6.23
C THR A 66 7.89 1.52 6.84
N ASN A 67 8.59 2.64 6.63
CA ASN A 67 8.13 3.96 7.05
C ASN A 67 6.81 4.37 6.38
N ARG A 68 6.69 4.20 5.06
CA ARG A 68 5.47 4.53 4.31
C ARG A 68 4.27 3.67 4.70
N LEU A 69 4.53 2.41 5.04
CA LEU A 69 3.49 1.51 5.56
C LEU A 69 3.16 1.76 7.03
N ASN A 70 3.90 2.65 7.70
CA ASN A 70 3.80 2.93 9.13
C ASN A 70 3.91 1.63 9.97
N ILE A 71 4.89 0.79 9.64
CA ILE A 71 5.18 -0.46 10.35
C ILE A 71 6.60 -0.40 10.94
N PRO A 72 6.89 -1.20 11.99
CA PRO A 72 8.23 -1.25 12.57
C PRO A 72 9.30 -1.59 11.52
N ASN A 73 10.49 -1.01 11.68
CA ASN A 73 11.62 -1.37 10.84
C ASN A 73 11.98 -2.85 11.08
N LEU A 74 11.93 -3.65 10.02
CA LEU A 74 12.14 -5.09 10.05
C LEU A 74 13.63 -5.49 9.99
N GLY A 75 14.55 -4.52 9.93
CA GLY A 75 15.99 -4.79 9.91
C GLY A 75 16.47 -5.50 8.63
N LEU A 76 15.72 -5.40 7.54
CA LEU A 76 16.03 -6.10 6.30
C LEU A 76 17.18 -5.42 5.54
N GLU A 77 18.04 -6.25 4.96
CA GLU A 77 19.04 -5.80 3.99
C GLU A 77 18.45 -5.76 2.60
N ASP A 78 18.67 -4.63 1.92
CA ASP A 78 18.26 -4.47 0.53
C ASP A 78 19.03 -5.44 -0.36
N LYS A 79 18.28 -6.12 -1.24
CA LYS A 79 18.85 -6.93 -2.31
C LYS A 79 19.16 -6.05 -3.51
N LYS A 80 20.13 -6.49 -4.32
CA LYS A 80 20.45 -5.84 -5.63
C LYS A 80 19.23 -5.70 -6.54
N ASN A 81 18.25 -6.59 -6.40
CA ASN A 81 16.99 -6.52 -7.11
C ASN A 81 15.93 -5.91 -6.16
N GLU A 82 15.39 -4.77 -6.54
CA GLU A 82 14.44 -4.00 -5.73
C GLU A 82 13.12 -4.74 -5.51
N LEU A 83 12.62 -5.45 -6.54
CA LEU A 83 11.42 -6.28 -6.41
C LEU A 83 11.61 -7.39 -5.38
N LYS A 84 12.82 -7.94 -5.25
CA LYS A 84 13.16 -8.89 -4.18
C LYS A 84 13.16 -8.22 -2.81
N SER A 85 13.69 -7.01 -2.68
CA SER A 85 13.63 -6.24 -1.43
C SER A 85 12.19 -5.99 -1.00
N VAL A 86 11.35 -5.48 -1.91
CA VAL A 86 9.91 -5.22 -1.68
C VAL A 86 9.18 -6.50 -1.27
N SER A 87 9.42 -7.60 -1.98
CA SER A 87 8.81 -8.90 -1.68
C SER A 87 9.24 -9.46 -0.32
N ASN A 88 10.49 -9.24 0.08
CA ASN A 88 10.98 -9.63 1.40
C ASN A 88 10.34 -8.79 2.52
N VAL A 89 10.19 -7.47 2.32
CA VAL A 89 9.44 -6.62 3.26
C VAL A 89 8.01 -7.13 3.42
N TYR A 90 7.34 -7.47 2.31
CA TYR A 90 5.97 -8.01 2.37
C TYR A 90 5.87 -9.31 3.17
N ILE A 91 6.79 -10.25 2.94
CA ILE A 91 6.83 -11.53 3.64
C ILE A 91 7.09 -11.30 5.13
N GLU A 92 8.11 -10.53 5.47
CA GLU A 92 8.55 -10.37 6.85
C GLU A 92 7.59 -9.51 7.67
N ALA A 93 6.96 -8.50 7.06
CA ALA A 93 5.91 -7.71 7.69
C ALA A 93 4.72 -8.59 8.11
N ASN A 94 4.33 -9.54 7.26
CA ASN A 94 3.21 -10.42 7.54
C ASN A 94 3.58 -11.55 8.53
N LYS A 95 4.82 -12.03 8.55
CA LYS A 95 5.31 -12.88 9.64
C LYS A 95 5.31 -12.15 10.98
N SER A 96 5.60 -10.86 10.97
CA SER A 96 5.59 -9.97 12.14
C SER A 96 4.19 -9.41 12.46
N GLU A 97 3.13 -10.05 11.95
CA GLU A 97 1.73 -9.69 12.20
C GLU A 97 1.31 -8.25 11.83
N CYS A 98 2.07 -7.56 10.98
CA CYS A 98 1.75 -6.19 10.56
C CYS A 98 0.57 -6.13 9.55
N THR A 99 0.12 -7.28 9.02
CA THR A 99 -1.04 -7.43 8.13
C THR A 99 -1.02 -6.48 6.92
N VAL A 100 0.10 -6.49 6.20
CA VAL A 100 0.29 -5.69 4.98
C VAL A 100 -0.30 -6.45 3.79
N THR A 101 -1.19 -5.79 3.06
CA THR A 101 -1.80 -6.36 1.85
C THR A 101 -0.90 -6.13 0.62
N LEU A 102 -1.06 -6.97 -0.41
CA LEU A 102 -0.38 -6.76 -1.70
C LEU A 102 -0.73 -5.41 -2.33
N LYS A 103 -1.95 -4.89 -2.07
CA LYS A 103 -2.37 -3.58 -2.59
C LYS A 103 -1.63 -2.44 -1.91
N GLU A 104 -1.47 -2.51 -0.59
CA GLU A 104 -0.69 -1.53 0.15
C GLU A 104 0.78 -1.57 -0.28
N MET A 105 1.33 -2.78 -0.43
CA MET A 105 2.70 -2.93 -0.92
C MET A 105 2.87 -2.36 -2.34
N ALA A 106 1.91 -2.62 -3.24
CA ALA A 106 1.93 -2.07 -4.58
C ALA A 106 1.85 -0.53 -4.57
N ALA A 107 1.02 0.04 -3.70
CA ALA A 107 0.85 1.48 -3.57
C ALA A 107 2.15 2.18 -3.10
N VAL A 108 2.89 1.59 -2.17
CA VAL A 108 4.11 2.21 -1.63
C VAL A 108 5.38 1.92 -2.42
N SER A 109 5.39 0.85 -3.23
CA SER A 109 6.60 0.39 -3.94
C SER A 109 6.61 0.68 -5.44
N GLY A 110 5.46 1.03 -6.03
CA GLY A 110 5.31 1.21 -7.48
C GLY A 110 5.23 -0.10 -8.29
N PHE A 111 5.46 -1.26 -7.68
CA PHE A 111 5.32 -2.55 -8.33
C PHE A 111 3.86 -3.02 -8.34
N THR A 112 3.45 -3.71 -9.41
CA THR A 112 2.10 -4.28 -9.48
C THR A 112 1.93 -5.45 -8.49
N CYS A 113 0.71 -5.66 -8.00
CA CYS A 113 0.37 -6.82 -7.17
C CYS A 113 0.79 -8.16 -7.82
N LYS A 114 0.77 -8.23 -9.16
CA LYS A 114 1.14 -9.41 -9.93
C LYS A 114 2.65 -9.66 -9.90
N GLN A 115 3.48 -8.62 -9.95
CA GLN A 115 4.94 -8.72 -9.83
C GLN A 115 5.31 -9.20 -8.42
N ILE A 116 4.79 -8.53 -7.39
CA ILE A 116 5.04 -8.88 -5.98
C ILE A 116 4.51 -10.29 -5.69
N GLY A 117 3.32 -10.63 -6.18
CA GLY A 117 2.74 -11.97 -6.04
C GLY A 117 3.61 -13.07 -6.66
N ARG A 118 4.17 -12.84 -7.86
CA ARG A 118 5.06 -13.80 -8.52
C ARG A 118 6.37 -13.98 -7.78
N GLU A 119 6.99 -12.89 -7.34
CA GLU A 119 8.28 -12.93 -6.63
C GLU A 119 8.15 -13.61 -5.25
N THR A 120 7.01 -13.39 -4.58
CA THR A 120 6.65 -14.12 -3.36
C THR A 120 6.17 -15.55 -3.63
N LYS A 121 6.32 -16.07 -4.85
CA LYS A 121 5.87 -17.42 -5.29
C LYS A 121 4.39 -17.70 -5.01
N ASN A 122 3.57 -16.64 -4.99
CA ASN A 122 2.17 -16.66 -4.57
C ASN A 122 1.97 -17.30 -3.19
N THR A 123 2.94 -17.17 -2.28
CA THR A 123 2.78 -17.65 -0.90
C THR A 123 1.54 -17.02 -0.29
N VAL A 124 0.59 -17.85 0.10
CA VAL A 124 -0.60 -17.39 0.82
C VAL A 124 -0.18 -17.02 2.22
N GLN A 125 -0.13 -15.72 2.51
CA GLN A 125 0.13 -15.22 3.85
C GLN A 125 -1.18 -15.33 4.65
N LEU A 126 -1.15 -16.10 5.74
CA LEU A 126 -2.30 -16.21 6.64
C LEU A 126 -2.43 -14.89 7.40
N MET A 127 -3.44 -14.09 7.07
CA MET A 127 -3.65 -12.81 7.75
C MET A 127 -4.43 -13.01 9.04
N ASN A 128 -3.92 -12.44 10.13
CA ASN A 128 -4.62 -12.40 11.41
C ASN A 128 -5.83 -11.44 11.33
N LEU A 129 -7.04 -11.99 11.47
CA LEU A 129 -8.29 -11.22 11.41
C LEU A 129 -8.38 -10.15 12.49
N SER A 130 -7.86 -10.41 13.70
CA SER A 130 -7.89 -9.44 14.80
C SER A 130 -6.99 -8.25 14.54
N ALA A 131 -5.80 -8.48 13.98
CA ALA A 131 -4.87 -7.42 13.61
C ALA A 131 -5.40 -6.59 12.42
N LEU A 132 -6.00 -7.25 11.41
CA LEU A 132 -6.70 -6.56 10.32
C LEU A 132 -7.86 -5.70 10.82
N LEU A 133 -8.68 -6.24 11.74
CA LEU A 133 -9.79 -5.51 12.33
C LEU A 133 -9.29 -4.27 13.07
N ASP A 134 -8.29 -4.42 13.94
CA ASP A 134 -7.71 -3.31 14.71
C ASP A 134 -7.19 -2.20 13.79
N LYS A 135 -6.41 -2.58 12.77
CA LYS A 135 -5.90 -1.67 11.74
C LYS A 135 -7.01 -0.86 11.07
N TYR A 136 -8.04 -1.52 10.53
CA TYR A 136 -9.09 -0.80 9.81
C TYR A 136 -10.05 -0.05 10.73
N CYS A 137 -10.30 -0.52 11.95
CA CYS A 137 -11.04 0.25 12.95
C CYS A 137 -10.33 1.58 13.27
N LYS A 138 -9.00 1.57 13.42
CA LYS A 138 -8.20 2.78 13.63
C LYS A 138 -8.28 3.73 12.43
N ILE A 139 -8.09 3.23 11.21
CA ILE A 139 -8.16 4.06 9.99
C ILE A 139 -9.56 4.69 9.81
N LEU A 140 -10.61 3.95 10.17
CA LEU A 140 -12.00 4.43 10.09
C LEU A 140 -12.41 5.29 11.30
N ASN A 141 -11.51 5.58 12.24
CA ASN A 141 -11.77 6.29 13.48
C ASN A 141 -12.93 5.69 14.29
N LEU A 142 -13.00 4.36 14.37
CA LEU A 142 -13.96 3.63 15.20
C LEU A 142 -13.45 3.51 16.63
N ASP A 143 -14.34 3.67 17.61
CA ASP A 143 -13.97 3.58 19.02
C ASP A 143 -13.68 2.13 19.46
N TYR A 144 -13.00 2.02 20.61
CA TYR A 144 -12.63 0.71 21.17
C TYR A 144 -13.84 -0.18 21.48
N ARG A 145 -14.99 0.43 21.81
CA ARG A 145 -16.23 -0.28 22.07
C ARG A 145 -16.75 -0.95 20.80
N THR A 146 -16.81 -0.22 19.69
CA THR A 146 -17.18 -0.74 18.38
C THR A 146 -16.21 -1.82 17.92
N TYR A 147 -14.90 -1.61 18.07
CA TYR A 147 -13.90 -2.66 17.79
C TYR A 147 -14.21 -3.96 18.55
N THR A 148 -14.42 -3.88 19.86
CA THR A 148 -14.67 -5.05 20.73
C THR A 148 -15.93 -5.80 20.31
N LEU A 149 -17.02 -5.06 20.06
CA LEU A 149 -18.29 -5.65 19.61
C LEU A 149 -18.16 -6.32 18.24
N ILE A 150 -17.38 -5.75 17.32
CA ILE A 150 -17.15 -6.36 16.01
C ILE A 150 -16.28 -7.62 16.16
N LYS A 151 -15.24 -7.56 17.00
CA LYS A 151 -14.33 -8.69 17.25
C LYS A 151 -15.08 -9.93 17.76
N GLU A 152 -15.90 -9.76 18.79
CA GLU A 152 -16.74 -10.85 19.32
C GLU A 152 -17.68 -11.45 18.27
N ASN A 153 -18.15 -10.63 17.33
CA ASN A 153 -19.04 -11.08 16.26
C ASN A 153 -18.29 -11.84 15.15
N ILE A 154 -17.02 -11.54 14.91
CA ILE A 154 -16.18 -12.28 13.97
C ILE A 154 -15.84 -13.66 14.53
N GLU A 155 -15.47 -13.73 15.81
CA GLU A 155 -15.08 -14.98 16.49
C GLU A 155 -16.20 -16.03 16.53
N LYS A 156 -17.48 -15.59 16.44
CA LYS A 156 -18.65 -16.47 16.38
C LYS A 156 -18.88 -17.12 15.02
N VAL A 157 -18.17 -16.71 13.96
CA VAL A 157 -18.40 -17.22 12.61
C VAL A 157 -17.41 -18.34 12.29
N GLU A 158 -17.92 -19.49 11.87
CA GLU A 158 -17.11 -20.61 11.39
C GLU A 158 -16.23 -20.24 10.19
N SER A 159 -15.13 -20.97 10.01
CA SER A 159 -14.18 -20.74 8.92
C SER A 159 -14.87 -20.85 7.56
N SER A 160 -15.08 -19.70 6.91
CA SER A 160 -15.96 -19.59 5.74
C SER A 160 -15.23 -19.67 4.40
N GLY A 161 -13.90 -19.87 4.40
CA GLY A 161 -13.05 -19.89 3.20
C GLY A 161 -12.96 -18.54 2.46
N HIS A 162 -13.61 -17.49 2.99
CA HIS A 162 -13.61 -16.16 2.40
C HIS A 162 -12.31 -15.42 2.69
N ASN A 163 -11.97 -14.48 1.80
CA ASN A 163 -10.83 -13.59 1.98
C ASN A 163 -10.93 -12.84 3.33
N PRO A 164 -9.86 -12.79 4.16
CA PRO A 164 -9.87 -12.12 5.46
C PRO A 164 -10.36 -10.67 5.43
N LEU A 165 -9.95 -9.88 4.42
CA LEU A 165 -10.42 -8.50 4.24
C LEU A 165 -11.93 -8.44 3.99
N THR A 166 -12.48 -9.42 3.26
CA THR A 166 -13.93 -9.49 3.01
C THR A 166 -14.68 -9.78 4.31
N ILE A 167 -14.15 -10.67 5.16
CA ILE A 167 -14.75 -10.98 6.46
C ILE A 167 -14.77 -9.72 7.34
N VAL A 168 -13.59 -9.10 7.56
CA VAL A 168 -13.44 -7.91 8.39
C VAL A 168 -14.34 -6.77 7.91
N ALA A 169 -14.27 -6.43 6.63
CA ALA A 169 -15.07 -5.34 6.05
C ALA A 169 -16.57 -5.59 6.17
N SER A 170 -17.02 -6.84 6.00
CA SER A 170 -18.44 -7.18 6.09
C SER A 170 -18.98 -7.02 7.51
N HIS A 171 -18.20 -7.44 8.51
CA HIS A 171 -18.59 -7.27 9.91
C HIS A 171 -18.55 -5.80 10.36
N ILE A 172 -17.54 -5.03 9.91
CA ILE A 172 -17.52 -3.57 10.09
C ILE A 172 -18.78 -2.96 9.46
N TYR A 173 -19.05 -3.23 8.18
CA TYR A 173 -20.21 -2.69 7.47
C TYR A 173 -21.54 -3.04 8.17
N ARG A 174 -21.68 -4.30 8.61
CA ARG A 174 -22.88 -4.75 9.33
C ARG A 174 -23.09 -3.94 10.61
N HIS A 175 -22.04 -3.74 11.40
CA HIS A 175 -22.12 -2.96 12.62
C HIS A 175 -22.45 -1.48 12.34
N LEU A 176 -21.80 -0.87 11.35
CA LEU A 176 -22.06 0.53 10.95
C LEU A 176 -23.50 0.74 10.50
N LYS A 177 -24.06 -0.23 9.77
CA LYS A 177 -25.46 -0.19 9.32
C LYS A 177 -26.45 -0.27 10.47
N LEU A 178 -26.18 -1.13 11.47
CA LEU A 178 -27.04 -1.27 12.66
C LEU A 178 -27.01 -0.01 13.55
N THR A 179 -25.83 0.58 13.70
CA THR A 179 -25.61 1.79 14.53
C THR A 179 -25.95 3.09 13.82
N LYS A 180 -26.30 3.05 12.51
CA LYS A 180 -26.55 4.23 11.66
C LYS A 180 -25.38 5.21 11.64
N THR A 181 -24.16 4.68 11.69
CA THR A 181 -22.93 5.49 11.58
C THR A 181 -22.81 6.07 10.17
N LYS A 182 -22.24 7.28 10.03
CA LYS A 182 -22.18 8.03 8.76
C LYS A 182 -21.15 7.51 7.73
N ILE A 183 -20.44 6.41 8.00
CA ILE A 183 -19.45 5.85 7.07
C ILE A 183 -20.19 5.13 5.94
N SER A 184 -20.00 5.61 4.71
CA SER A 184 -20.64 5.00 3.54
C SER A 184 -19.96 3.68 3.15
N MET A 185 -20.70 2.81 2.46
CA MET A 185 -20.13 1.58 1.90
C MET A 185 -18.98 1.87 0.94
N LYS A 186 -19.06 2.96 0.17
CA LYS A 186 -18.01 3.41 -0.74
C LYS A 186 -16.73 3.73 0.02
N GLN A 187 -16.82 4.59 1.04
CA GLN A 187 -15.69 4.98 1.88
C GLN A 187 -15.03 3.76 2.53
N LEU A 188 -15.84 2.82 3.04
CA LEU A 188 -15.32 1.56 3.62
C LEU A 188 -14.56 0.71 2.58
N CYS A 189 -15.12 0.56 1.39
CA CYS A 189 -14.51 -0.22 0.30
C CYS A 189 -13.20 0.40 -0.18
N GLU A 190 -13.15 1.74 -0.30
CA GLU A 190 -11.96 2.50 -0.65
C GLU A 190 -10.87 2.34 0.42
N THR A 191 -11.25 2.45 1.70
CA THR A 191 -10.33 2.32 2.84
C THR A 191 -9.69 0.93 2.93
N ILE A 192 -10.49 -0.13 2.77
CA ILE A 192 -10.02 -1.51 2.92
C ILE A 192 -9.44 -2.06 1.59
N GLY A 193 -9.71 -1.39 0.47
CA GLY A 193 -9.29 -1.84 -0.85
C GLY A 193 -10.01 -3.11 -1.32
N ILE A 194 -11.31 -3.26 -1.04
CA ILE A 194 -12.12 -4.40 -1.51
C ILE A 194 -13.37 -3.97 -2.28
N SER A 195 -13.92 -4.88 -3.08
CA SER A 195 -15.16 -4.59 -3.82
C SER A 195 -16.38 -4.64 -2.90
N SER A 196 -17.34 -3.74 -3.14
CA SER A 196 -18.65 -3.76 -2.48
C SER A 196 -19.40 -5.07 -2.72
N ILE A 197 -19.21 -5.68 -3.90
CA ILE A 197 -19.78 -6.99 -4.26
C ILE A 197 -19.27 -8.09 -3.33
N SER A 198 -17.98 -8.08 -2.95
CA SER A 198 -17.41 -9.04 -2.01
C SER A 198 -18.11 -8.98 -0.65
N ILE A 199 -18.34 -7.76 -0.14
CA ILE A 199 -19.07 -7.54 1.11
C ILE A 199 -20.50 -8.08 1.00
N GLN A 200 -21.21 -7.72 -0.07
CA GLN A 200 -22.60 -8.16 -0.26
C GLN A 200 -22.73 -9.68 -0.39
N ARG A 201 -21.82 -10.34 -1.12
CA ARG A 201 -21.83 -11.80 -1.27
C ARG A 201 -21.60 -12.51 0.05
N TYR A 202 -20.69 -12.00 0.88
CA TYR A 202 -20.46 -12.55 2.21
C TYR A 202 -21.69 -12.37 3.10
N LEU A 203 -22.24 -11.16 3.17
CA LEU A 203 -23.41 -10.89 4.02
C LEU A 203 -24.64 -11.72 3.63
N LYS A 204 -24.85 -12.02 2.34
CA LYS A 204 -25.93 -12.90 1.90
C LYS A 204 -25.79 -14.36 2.37
N ARG A 205 -24.57 -14.80 2.72
CA ARG A 205 -24.30 -16.17 3.20
C ARG A 205 -24.32 -16.31 4.70
N VAL A 206 -23.98 -15.24 5.42
CA VAL A 206 -23.83 -15.23 6.90
C VAL A 206 -25.09 -14.64 7.58
N GLN A 207 -26.10 -14.28 6.79
CA GLN A 207 -27.47 -14.05 7.25
C GLN A 207 -28.22 -15.38 7.31
#